data_AF-A0A0K0FTG0-F1
#
_entry.id   AF-A0A0K0FTG0-F1
#
_cell.length_a   1.000
_cell.length_b   1.000
_cell.length_c   1.000
_cell.angle_alpha   90.00
_cell.angle_beta   90.00
_cell.angle_gamma   90.00
#
_symmetry.space_group_name_H-M   'P 1'
#
loop_
_entity.id
_entity.type
_entity.pdbx_description
1 polymer ?
#
loop_
_entity_poly.entity_id
_entity_poly.type
_entity_poly.pdbx_seq_one_letter_code
_entity_poly.pdbx_strand_id
1 'polypeptide(L)'
;MRHHWWWKLNFVFEKVLKNLKIISDVILIEEDYYVMPDMIHVLDLVNKEKKNLCQSCNIIVLGSHEYDNHTYVNNINKINVMDWYSSMHNMGMVIDNNLWYNITKCSELFCTYDDYNYDWALLHVSLNCMARRMKALLITSPRILHIGDCGMHTRDCQSQKSLKKANGLLEYSKNKLFSK
;
A
#
# COMPACT_ATOMS: atom_id res chain seq x y z
N MET A 1 12.11 4.62 -11.80
CA MET A 1 11.31 4.30 -10.59
C MET A 1 11.82 3.07 -9.82
N ARG A 2 12.01 1.89 -10.45
CA ARG A 2 12.47 0.67 -9.75
C ARG A 2 13.77 0.79 -8.95
N HIS A 3 14.82 1.41 -9.49
CA HIS A 3 16.06 1.64 -8.74
C HIS A 3 15.85 2.46 -7.47
N HIS A 4 15.11 3.58 -7.57
CA HIS A 4 14.80 4.42 -6.42
C HIS A 4 13.95 3.64 -5.40
N TRP A 5 12.96 2.89 -5.85
CA TRP A 5 12.11 2.08 -4.97
C TRP A 5 12.90 1.03 -4.20
N TRP A 6 13.82 0.31 -4.85
CA TRP A 6 14.67 -0.67 -4.19
C TRP A 6 15.65 -0.04 -3.22
N TRP A 7 16.37 0.99 -3.69
CA TRP A 7 17.38 1.68 -2.88
C TRP A 7 16.77 2.29 -1.61
N LYS A 8 15.61 2.97 -1.71
CA LYS A 8 15.00 3.66 -0.56
C LYS A 8 14.57 2.66 0.52
N LEU A 9 13.97 1.53 0.14
CA LEU A 9 13.55 0.50 1.09
C LEU A 9 14.75 -0.17 1.73
N ASN A 10 15.76 -0.53 0.93
CA ASN A 10 17.00 -1.08 1.47
C ASN A 10 17.65 -0.11 2.46
N PHE A 11 17.70 1.18 2.13
CA PHE A 11 18.24 2.21 3.02
C PHE A 11 17.43 2.33 4.32
N VAL A 12 16.10 2.41 4.24
CA VAL A 12 15.23 2.50 5.42
C VAL A 12 15.40 1.29 6.34
N PHE A 13 15.25 0.07 5.81
CA PHE A 13 15.33 -1.13 6.65
C PHE A 13 16.76 -1.43 7.12
N GLU A 14 17.75 -1.37 6.23
CA GLU A 14 19.11 -1.83 6.53
C GLU A 14 19.98 -0.77 7.20
N LYS A 15 19.69 0.52 7.00
CA LYS A 15 20.49 1.62 7.55
C LYS A 15 19.73 2.41 8.61
N VAL A 16 18.47 2.81 8.36
CA VAL A 16 17.74 3.65 9.32
C VAL A 16 17.24 2.80 10.51
N LEU A 17 16.35 1.84 10.26
CA LEU A 17 15.69 1.05 11.30
C LEU A 17 16.68 0.20 12.11
N LYS A 18 17.63 -0.47 11.44
CA LYS A 18 18.67 -1.26 12.12
C LYS A 18 19.57 -0.41 13.01
N ASN A 19 20.03 0.77 12.54
CA ASN A 19 20.90 1.62 13.36
C ASN A 19 20.15 2.22 14.56
N LEU A 20 18.88 2.57 14.38
CA LEU A 20 18.01 3.05 15.47
C LEU A 20 17.52 1.93 16.39
N LYS A 21 17.74 0.66 16.03
CA LYS A 21 17.22 -0.52 16.75
C LYS A 21 15.70 -0.50 16.91
N ILE A 22 14.99 -0.01 15.89
CA ILE A 22 13.53 0.06 15.85
C ILE A 22 13.00 -1.08 14.99
N ILE A 23 11.99 -1.79 15.50
CA ILE A 23 11.17 -2.74 14.73
C ILE A 23 9.84 -2.04 14.48
N SER A 24 9.59 -1.70 13.21
CA SER A 24 8.38 -0.98 12.81
C SER A 24 7.95 -1.42 11.43
N ASP A 25 6.66 -1.27 11.17
CA ASP A 25 6.11 -1.30 9.82
C ASP A 25 6.53 -0.03 9.06
N VAL A 26 6.71 -0.15 7.75
CA VAL A 26 6.98 0.95 6.82
C VAL A 26 5.82 1.07 5.85
N ILE A 27 5.15 2.22 5.85
CA ILE A 27 4.08 2.54 4.91
C ILE A 27 4.67 3.23 3.69
N LEU A 28 4.42 2.68 2.50
CA LEU A 28 4.85 3.26 1.24
C LEU A 28 3.78 4.20 0.67
N ILE A 29 4.17 5.47 0.50
CA ILE A 29 3.37 6.51 -0.14
C ILE A 29 4.15 7.15 -1.29
N GLU A 30 3.43 7.65 -2.29
CA GLU A 30 3.96 8.43 -3.40
C GLU A 30 3.47 9.88 -3.29
N GLU A 31 4.10 10.80 -4.04
CA GLU A 31 3.91 12.25 -3.88
C GLU A 31 2.52 12.75 -4.31
N ASP A 32 1.83 11.97 -5.12
CA ASP A 32 0.51 12.23 -5.67
C ASP A 32 -0.60 11.47 -4.94
N TYR A 33 -0.35 11.10 -3.68
CA TYR A 33 -1.34 10.45 -2.81
C TYR A 33 -1.95 11.43 -1.81
N TYR A 34 -3.25 11.26 -1.58
CA TYR A 34 -4.01 11.91 -0.51
C TYR A 34 -4.26 10.91 0.61
N VAL A 35 -3.90 11.28 1.84
CA VAL A 35 -4.00 10.42 3.03
C VAL A 35 -5.21 10.82 3.88
N MET A 36 -6.10 9.87 4.15
CA MET A 36 -7.22 10.06 5.08
C MET A 36 -6.72 10.19 6.52
N PRO A 37 -7.37 11.03 7.35
CA PRO A 37 -6.86 11.37 8.68
C PRO A 37 -6.84 10.18 9.67
N ASP A 38 -7.62 9.12 9.42
CA ASP A 38 -7.68 7.92 10.27
C ASP A 38 -6.78 6.77 9.80
N MET A 39 -5.90 6.98 8.81
CA MET A 39 -5.07 5.92 8.23
C MET A 39 -4.29 5.11 9.27
N ILE A 40 -3.59 5.79 10.19
CA ILE A 40 -2.78 5.13 11.22
C ILE A 40 -3.67 4.39 12.23
N HIS A 41 -4.79 5.01 12.62
CA HIS A 41 -5.77 4.37 13.51
C HIS A 41 -6.30 3.05 12.93
N VAL A 42 -6.64 3.05 11.64
CA VAL A 42 -7.11 1.85 10.93
C VAL A 42 -6.00 0.81 10.81
N LEU A 43 -4.76 1.23 10.52
CA LEU A 43 -3.62 0.33 10.47
C LEU A 43 -3.41 -0.37 11.82
N ASP A 44 -3.50 0.36 12.93
CA ASP A 44 -3.35 -0.21 14.28
C ASP A 44 -4.45 -1.25 14.60
N LEU A 45 -5.70 -0.98 14.21
CA LEU A 45 -6.80 -1.94 14.37
C LEU A 45 -6.57 -3.20 13.53
N VAL A 46 -6.17 -3.05 12.26
CA VAL A 46 -5.89 -4.17 11.36
C VAL A 46 -4.72 -4.99 11.87
N ASN A 47 -3.67 -4.36 12.36
CA ASN A 47 -2.50 -5.05 12.92
C ASN A 47 -2.85 -5.87 14.16
N LYS A 48 -3.73 -5.36 15.04
CA LYS A 48 -4.24 -6.11 16.21
C LYS A 48 -5.02 -7.35 15.80
N GLU A 49 -5.85 -7.23 14.76
CA GLU A 49 -6.72 -8.31 14.29
C GLU A 49 -6.11 -9.17 13.16
N LYS A 50 -4.90 -8.86 12.68
CA LYS A 50 -4.27 -9.52 11.51
C LYS A 50 -4.29 -11.04 11.59
N LYS A 51 -3.97 -11.60 12.76
CA LYS A 51 -3.97 -13.06 13.00
C LYS A 51 -5.36 -13.68 12.98
N ASN A 52 -6.38 -12.94 13.41
CA ASN A 52 -7.78 -13.41 13.41
C ASN A 52 -8.39 -13.30 12.01
N LEU A 53 -8.08 -12.21 11.30
CA LEU A 53 -8.58 -11.95 9.95
C LEU A 53 -7.94 -12.88 8.91
N CYS A 54 -6.62 -13.06 8.96
CA CYS A 54 -5.89 -13.84 7.97
C CYS A 54 -4.48 -14.23 8.43
N GLN A 55 -4.32 -15.45 8.93
CA GLN A 55 -3.00 -15.98 9.34
C GLN A 55 -1.98 -16.12 8.20
N SER A 56 -2.46 -16.25 6.95
CA SER A 56 -1.61 -16.38 5.76
C SER A 56 -1.24 -15.03 5.14
N CYS A 57 -1.84 -13.93 5.56
CA CYS A 57 -1.61 -12.62 4.97
C CYS A 57 -0.33 -11.99 5.50
N ASN A 58 0.49 -11.47 4.60
CA ASN A 58 1.82 -10.94 4.89
C ASN A 58 1.98 -9.47 4.48
N ILE A 59 1.02 -8.88 3.78
CA ILE A 59 1.00 -7.45 3.43
C ILE A 59 -0.36 -6.83 3.77
N ILE A 60 -0.35 -5.56 4.21
CA ILE A 60 -1.56 -4.73 4.36
C ILE A 60 -1.53 -3.66 3.27
N VAL A 61 -2.69 -3.38 2.68
CA VAL A 61 -2.84 -2.41 1.59
C VAL A 61 -3.90 -1.40 2.00
N LEU A 62 -3.46 -0.15 2.19
CA LEU A 62 -4.28 0.95 2.70
C LEU A 62 -4.94 1.79 1.59
N GLY A 63 -4.49 1.64 0.34
CA GLY A 63 -5.01 2.38 -0.82
C GLY A 63 -5.66 1.47 -1.87
N SER A 64 -6.47 2.08 -2.74
CA SER A 64 -7.04 1.42 -3.91
C SER A 64 -7.30 2.44 -5.01
N HIS A 65 -7.06 2.05 -6.27
CA HIS A 65 -7.38 2.87 -7.45
C HIS A 65 -8.89 2.90 -7.70
N GLU A 66 -9.57 1.83 -7.29
CA GLU A 66 -10.99 1.63 -7.48
C GLU A 66 -11.70 1.62 -6.12
N TYR A 67 -12.58 2.59 -5.92
CA TYR A 67 -13.50 2.64 -4.79
C TYR A 67 -14.79 3.34 -5.21
N ASP A 68 -15.90 2.93 -4.63
CA ASP A 68 -17.20 3.51 -4.89
C ASP A 68 -17.59 4.46 -3.75
N ASN A 69 -17.74 5.74 -4.09
CA ASN A 69 -18.14 6.81 -3.16
C ASN A 69 -19.46 6.51 -2.46
N HIS A 70 -20.41 5.85 -3.14
CA HIS A 70 -21.74 5.57 -2.59
C HIS A 70 -21.70 4.50 -1.51
N THR A 71 -20.75 3.56 -1.58
CA THR A 71 -20.60 2.47 -0.62
C THR A 71 -19.44 2.67 0.36
N TYR A 72 -18.64 3.73 0.20
CA TYR A 72 -17.46 4.01 1.02
C TYR A 72 -17.76 4.01 2.54
N VAL A 73 -18.81 4.71 2.97
CA VAL A 73 -19.20 4.76 4.39
C VAL A 73 -19.69 3.39 4.89
N ASN A 74 -20.44 2.66 4.06
CA ASN A 74 -20.97 1.34 4.42
C ASN A 74 -19.86 0.26 4.52
N ASN A 75 -18.75 0.47 3.82
CA ASN A 75 -17.62 -0.44 3.77
C ASN A 75 -16.43 0.01 4.62
N ILE A 76 -16.59 1.07 5.42
CA ILE A 76 -15.48 1.74 6.12
C ILE A 76 -14.68 0.83 7.07
N ASN A 77 -15.35 -0.18 7.63
CA ASN A 77 -14.77 -1.19 8.53
C ASN A 77 -14.56 -2.55 7.87
N LYS A 78 -14.80 -2.65 6.55
CA LYS A 78 -14.63 -3.91 5.82
C LYS A 78 -13.19 -4.06 5.34
N ILE A 79 -12.74 -5.30 5.41
CA ILE A 79 -11.42 -5.72 4.95
C ILE A 79 -11.63 -6.90 4.02
N ASN A 80 -10.97 -6.86 2.87
CA ASN A 80 -10.93 -7.96 1.92
C ASN A 80 -9.60 -8.70 2.02
N VAL A 81 -9.63 -10.00 1.77
CA VAL A 81 -8.45 -10.86 1.73
C VAL A 81 -8.29 -11.39 0.32
N MET A 82 -7.14 -11.13 -0.30
CA MET A 82 -6.85 -11.58 -1.67
C MET A 82 -5.35 -11.70 -1.92
N ASP A 83 -4.97 -12.31 -3.03
CA ASP A 83 -3.56 -12.30 -3.45
C ASP A 83 -3.15 -10.87 -3.86
N TRP A 84 -1.93 -10.49 -3.49
CA TRP A 84 -1.41 -9.18 -3.88
C TRP A 84 -1.14 -9.14 -5.38
N TYR A 85 -1.48 -8.04 -6.03
CA TYR A 85 -1.41 -7.87 -7.48
C TYR A 85 -0.99 -6.45 -7.81
N SER A 86 -0.01 -6.29 -8.71
CA SER A 86 0.68 -5.02 -8.99
C SER A 86 -0.30 -3.88 -9.28
N SER A 87 -1.17 -4.05 -10.27
CA SER A 87 -2.04 -2.97 -10.76
C SER A 87 -3.17 -2.57 -9.80
N MET A 88 -3.46 -3.37 -8.76
CA MET A 88 -4.57 -3.12 -7.84
C MET A 88 -4.10 -2.72 -6.45
N HIS A 89 -2.94 -3.23 -6.01
CA HIS A 89 -2.55 -3.26 -4.60
C HIS A 89 -1.21 -2.58 -4.32
N ASN A 90 -0.70 -1.78 -5.26
CA ASN A 90 0.59 -1.07 -5.13
C ASN A 90 0.51 0.21 -4.28
N MET A 91 -0.68 0.67 -3.88
CA MET A 91 -0.85 1.90 -3.11
C MET A 91 -0.98 1.67 -1.61
N GLY A 92 -0.21 2.41 -0.81
CA GLY A 92 -0.31 2.31 0.64
C GLY A 92 0.12 0.95 1.18
N MET A 93 1.10 0.33 0.54
CA MET A 93 1.65 -0.95 0.98
C MET A 93 2.35 -0.79 2.32
N VAL A 94 1.99 -1.65 3.27
CA VAL A 94 2.64 -1.73 4.58
C VAL A 94 3.58 -2.94 4.58
N ILE A 95 4.87 -2.67 4.69
CA ILE A 95 5.93 -3.68 4.70
C ILE A 95 6.52 -3.76 6.10
N ASP A 96 6.48 -4.95 6.69
CA ASP A 96 7.17 -5.25 7.95
C ASP A 96 8.58 -5.82 7.69
N ASN A 97 9.39 -5.93 8.75
CA ASN A 97 10.76 -6.47 8.66
C ASN A 97 10.82 -7.87 8.05
N ASN A 98 9.82 -8.72 8.31
CA ASN A 98 9.81 -10.11 7.83
C ASN A 98 9.50 -10.18 6.34
N LEU A 99 8.52 -9.40 5.88
CA LEU A 99 8.19 -9.29 4.47
C LEU A 99 9.38 -8.71 3.70
N TRP A 100 10.01 -7.65 4.19
CA TRP A 100 11.21 -7.07 3.55
C TRP A 100 12.37 -8.07 3.49
N TYR A 101 12.62 -8.81 4.58
CA TYR A 101 13.62 -9.88 4.58
C TYR A 101 13.33 -10.97 3.54
N ASN A 102 12.07 -11.35 3.36
CA ASN A 102 11.70 -12.35 2.34
C ASN A 102 11.83 -11.79 0.90
N ILE A 103 11.52 -10.52 0.68
CA ILE A 103 11.72 -9.85 -0.62
C ILE A 103 13.21 -9.78 -0.96
N THR A 104 14.06 -9.39 0.00
CA THR A 104 15.51 -9.24 -0.22
C THR A 104 16.25 -10.55 -0.47
N LYS A 105 15.76 -11.70 0.01
CA LYS A 105 16.26 -13.02 -0.43
C LYS A 105 16.13 -13.25 -1.93
N CYS A 106 15.17 -12.58 -2.55
CA CYS A 106 14.88 -12.66 -3.97
C CYS A 106 15.43 -11.45 -4.74
N SER A 107 16.42 -10.73 -4.17
CA SER A 107 16.95 -9.50 -4.76
C SER A 107 17.50 -9.70 -6.16
N GLU A 108 18.14 -10.85 -6.43
CA GLU A 108 18.69 -11.14 -7.76
C GLU A 108 17.56 -11.17 -8.81
N LEU A 109 16.48 -11.92 -8.54
CA LEU A 109 15.30 -11.95 -9.40
C LEU A 109 14.64 -10.56 -9.51
N PHE A 110 14.53 -9.83 -8.39
CA PHE A 110 14.00 -8.47 -8.38
C PHE A 110 14.85 -7.51 -9.22
N CYS A 111 16.15 -7.72 -9.39
CA CYS A 111 17.06 -6.83 -10.12
C CYS A 111 17.22 -7.20 -11.59
N THR A 112 17.11 -8.48 -11.94
CA THR A 112 17.34 -8.98 -13.31
C THR A 112 16.08 -9.14 -14.15
N TYR A 113 14.90 -9.17 -13.52
CA TYR A 113 13.63 -9.25 -14.26
C TYR A 113 13.47 -8.07 -15.23
N ASP A 114 13.09 -8.34 -16.47
CA ASP A 114 13.03 -7.35 -17.57
C ASP A 114 11.73 -6.53 -17.54
N ASP A 115 11.53 -5.80 -16.44
CA ASP A 115 10.45 -4.82 -16.30
C ASP A 115 10.92 -3.62 -15.47
N TYR A 116 10.76 -2.40 -15.99
CA TYR A 116 11.20 -1.19 -15.30
C TYR A 116 10.26 -0.76 -14.15
N ASN A 117 9.06 -1.34 -14.07
CA ASN A 117 8.07 -1.07 -13.03
C ASN A 117 8.38 -1.91 -11.79
N TYR A 118 8.44 -1.26 -10.63
CA TYR A 118 8.84 -1.95 -9.40
C TYR A 118 7.79 -2.96 -8.92
N ASP A 119 6.52 -2.67 -9.16
CA ASP A 119 5.36 -3.44 -8.71
C ASP A 119 5.16 -4.70 -9.55
N TRP A 120 5.38 -4.63 -10.87
CA TRP A 120 5.43 -5.83 -11.72
C TRP A 120 6.62 -6.73 -11.38
N ALA A 121 7.80 -6.15 -11.15
CA ALA A 121 8.96 -6.91 -10.66
C ALA A 121 8.67 -7.55 -9.28
N LEU A 122 7.97 -6.84 -8.39
CA LEU A 122 7.58 -7.35 -7.08
C LEU A 122 6.55 -8.49 -7.19
N LEU A 123 5.58 -8.38 -8.12
CA LEU A 123 4.62 -9.45 -8.40
C LEU A 123 5.34 -10.69 -8.89
N HIS A 124 6.30 -10.52 -9.79
CA HIS A 124 7.12 -11.61 -10.30
C HIS A 124 7.91 -12.31 -9.19
N VAL A 125 8.51 -11.54 -8.26
CA VAL A 125 9.19 -12.07 -7.07
C VAL A 125 8.24 -12.83 -6.15
N SER A 126 7.07 -12.26 -5.87
CA SER A 126 6.02 -12.88 -5.04
C SER A 126 5.60 -14.24 -5.59
N LEU A 127 5.43 -14.36 -6.91
CA LEU A 127 4.93 -15.57 -7.55
C LEU A 127 6.00 -16.65 -7.76
N ASN A 128 7.25 -16.25 -8.03
CA ASN A 128 8.27 -17.17 -8.57
C ASN A 128 9.47 -17.43 -7.64
N CYS A 129 9.68 -16.62 -6.59
CA CYS A 129 10.83 -16.79 -5.69
C CYS A 129 10.45 -16.92 -4.22
N MET A 130 9.45 -16.17 -3.75
CA MET A 130 9.07 -16.22 -2.34
C MET A 130 8.42 -17.57 -1.98
N ALA A 131 8.84 -18.15 -0.84
CA ALA A 131 8.25 -19.40 -0.34
C ALA A 131 6.75 -19.28 -0.02
N ARG A 132 6.32 -18.09 0.39
CA ARG A 132 4.90 -17.72 0.52
C ARG A 132 4.65 -16.49 -0.32
N ARG A 133 3.72 -16.61 -1.27
CA ARG A 133 3.25 -15.50 -2.10
C ARG A 133 2.71 -14.37 -1.23
N MET A 134 2.75 -13.16 -1.75
CA MET A 134 2.16 -12.01 -1.08
C MET A 134 0.64 -12.11 -1.11
N LYS A 135 0.04 -12.12 0.09
CA LYS A 135 -1.40 -12.16 0.30
C LYS A 135 -1.81 -10.98 1.17
N ALA A 136 -2.72 -10.17 0.64
CA ALA A 136 -3.07 -8.86 1.13
C ALA A 136 -4.29 -8.87 2.04
N LEU A 137 -4.20 -8.10 3.12
CA LEU A 137 -5.35 -7.51 3.80
C LEU A 137 -5.61 -6.13 3.19
N LEU A 138 -6.63 -6.04 2.35
CA LEU A 138 -7.02 -4.82 1.65
C LEU A 138 -8.12 -4.11 2.42
N ILE A 139 -7.90 -2.85 2.77
CA ILE A 139 -8.94 -2.02 3.37
C ILE A 139 -9.96 -1.63 2.29
N THR A 140 -11.22 -2.08 2.42
CA THR A 140 -12.22 -1.91 1.35
C THR A 140 -12.53 -0.43 1.06
N SER A 141 -12.60 0.40 2.10
CA SER A 141 -12.66 1.85 1.95
C SER A 141 -11.25 2.42 2.10
N PRO A 142 -10.59 2.82 1.01
CA PRO A 142 -9.17 3.18 1.03
C PRO A 142 -8.90 4.41 1.89
N ARG A 143 -7.81 4.37 2.63
CA ARG A 143 -7.25 5.47 3.43
C ARG A 143 -6.17 6.23 2.68
N ILE A 144 -5.72 5.70 1.54
CA ILE A 144 -4.83 6.37 0.60
C ILE A 144 -5.54 6.45 -0.75
N LEU A 145 -5.69 7.66 -1.29
CA LEU A 145 -6.35 7.94 -2.56
C LEU A 145 -5.33 8.53 -3.54
N HIS A 146 -5.34 8.07 -4.79
CA HIS A 146 -4.52 8.67 -5.84
C HIS A 146 -5.16 9.99 -6.31
N ILE A 147 -4.39 11.08 -6.25
CA ILE A 147 -4.79 12.42 -6.72
C ILE A 147 -3.95 12.91 -7.90
N GLY A 148 -3.08 12.05 -8.45
CA GLY A 148 -2.31 12.30 -9.66
C GLY A 148 -3.20 12.40 -10.91
N ASP A 149 -3.84 13.55 -11.09
CA ASP A 149 -4.56 13.90 -12.34
C ASP A 149 -3.57 14.05 -13.52
N CYS A 150 -2.29 14.31 -13.20
CA CYS A 150 -1.17 14.37 -14.12
C CYS A 150 -0.03 13.45 -13.67
N GLY A 151 0.59 12.76 -14.62
CA GLY A 151 1.71 11.88 -14.37
C GLY A 151 2.38 11.45 -15.66
N MET A 152 3.32 10.50 -15.61
CA MET A 152 4.01 10.00 -16.80
C MET A 152 3.07 9.46 -17.89
N HIS A 153 1.83 9.11 -17.53
CA HIS A 153 0.83 8.52 -18.42
C HIS A 153 -0.42 9.40 -18.65
N THR A 154 -0.58 10.52 -17.95
CA THR A 154 -1.79 11.38 -18.01
C THR A 154 -1.42 12.83 -18.34
N ARG A 155 -2.03 13.37 -19.40
CA ARG A 155 -1.69 14.69 -19.99
C ARG A 155 -2.61 15.84 -19.54
N ASP A 156 -3.62 15.57 -18.70
CA ASP A 156 -4.63 16.57 -18.32
C ASP A 156 -4.25 17.30 -17.03
N CYS A 157 -3.18 18.11 -17.11
CA CYS A 157 -2.52 18.73 -15.96
C CYS A 157 -3.24 19.96 -15.36
N GLN A 158 -4.43 20.31 -15.84
CA GLN A 158 -5.12 21.53 -15.43
C GLN A 158 -6.27 21.32 -14.43
N SER A 159 -6.55 20.09 -14.01
CA SER A 159 -7.69 19.83 -13.14
C SER A 159 -7.24 19.38 -11.75
N GLN A 160 -7.63 20.12 -10.69
CA GLN A 160 -7.59 19.64 -9.29
C GLN A 160 -8.77 18.68 -9.03
N LYS A 161 -9.13 17.85 -10.01
CA LYS A 161 -10.39 17.12 -10.02
C LYS A 161 -10.36 16.00 -9.00
N SER A 162 -9.30 15.20 -8.99
CA SER A 162 -9.13 14.11 -8.04
C SER A 162 -8.90 14.63 -6.63
N LEU A 163 -8.20 15.76 -6.47
CA LEU A 163 -8.10 16.42 -5.17
C LEU A 163 -9.46 16.90 -4.65
N LYS A 164 -10.29 17.53 -5.50
CA LYS A 164 -11.67 17.93 -5.12
C LYS A 164 -12.53 16.71 -4.77
N LYS A 165 -12.39 15.60 -5.49
CA LYS A 165 -13.08 14.33 -5.16
C LYS A 165 -12.63 13.79 -3.81
N ALA A 166 -11.33 13.76 -3.53
CA ALA A 166 -10.78 13.31 -2.25
C ALA A 166 -11.31 14.16 -1.08
N ASN A 167 -11.28 15.49 -1.22
CA ASN A 167 -11.85 16.40 -0.22
C ASN A 167 -13.36 16.21 -0.03
N GLY A 168 -14.11 16.02 -1.12
CA GLY A 168 -15.54 15.72 -1.05
C GLY A 168 -15.84 14.41 -0.35
N LEU A 169 -15.04 13.37 -0.59
CA LEU A 169 -15.15 12.08 0.09
C LEU A 169 -14.81 12.19 1.58
N LEU A 170 -13.77 12.95 1.93
CA LEU A 170 -13.43 13.23 3.32
C LEU A 170 -14.61 13.92 4.02
N GLU A 171 -15.15 15.00 3.46
CA GLU A 171 -16.30 15.70 4.05
C GLU A 171 -17.53 14.81 4.19
N TYR A 172 -17.79 13.95 3.21
CA TYR A 172 -18.89 12.98 3.26
C TYR A 172 -18.71 11.92 4.36
N SER A 173 -17.48 11.47 4.59
CA SER A 173 -17.16 10.34 5.47
C SER A 173 -16.68 10.74 6.87
N LYS A 174 -16.38 12.02 7.13
CA LYS A 174 -15.69 12.50 8.35
C LYS A 174 -16.28 12.01 9.66
N ASN A 175 -17.61 11.91 9.77
CA ASN A 175 -18.30 11.47 10.99
C ASN A 175 -18.24 9.95 11.23
N LYS A 176 -17.67 9.20 10.29
CA LYS A 176 -17.56 7.74 10.31
C LYS A 176 -16.11 7.25 10.35
N LEU A 177 -15.14 8.15 10.11
CA LEU A 177 -13.71 7.89 10.33
C LEU A 177 -13.45 7.64 11.82
N PHE A 178 -12.32 6.99 12.14
CA PHE A 178 -11.95 6.64 13.53
C PHE A 178 -12.95 5.72 14.24
N SER A 179 -13.64 4.88 13.48
CA SER A 179 -14.48 3.81 14.00
C SER A 179 -13.69 2.85 14.90
N LYS A 180 -14.38 2.29 15.90
CA LYS A 180 -13.81 1.32 16.83
C LYS A 180 -13.80 -0.09 16.26
#